data_AF-A0A8T7KMT8-F1
#
_entry.id   AF-A0A8T7KMT8-F1
#
_cell.length_a   1.000
_cell.length_b   1.000
_cell.length_c   1.000
_cell.angle_alpha   90.00
_cell.angle_beta   90.00
_cell.angle_gamma   90.00
#
_symmetry.space_group_name_H-M   'P 1'
#
loop_
_entity.id
_entity.type
_entity.pdbx_description
1 polymer ?
#
loop_
_entity_poly.entity_id
_entity_poly.type
_entity_poly.pdbx_seq_one_letter_code
_entity_poly.pdbx_strand_id
1 'polypeptide(L)'
;MSIDTFRDQTRQILENLLNETPKADRSELIDVYTELIARLHAAEAHQLLNEVIADARTRLDARLSPDPVRQTIAGVQTTLQDIWDALWK
;
A
#
# COMPACT_ATOMS: atom_id res chain seq x y z
N MET A 1 -8.13 3.21 4.48
CA MET A 1 -8.80 1.88 4.51
C MET A 1 -8.35 1.13 5.76
N SER A 2 -9.18 0.29 6.39
CA SER A 2 -8.85 -0.30 7.70
C SER A 2 -7.91 -1.50 7.56
N ILE A 3 -7.02 -1.69 8.55
CA ILE A 3 -6.27 -2.95 8.78
C ILE A 3 -7.20 -4.18 8.72
N ASP A 4 -8.47 -4.00 9.07
CA ASP A 4 -9.51 -5.03 9.00
C ASP A 4 -9.72 -5.55 7.57
N THR A 5 -9.64 -4.70 6.55
CA THR A 5 -9.84 -5.08 5.13
C THR A 5 -8.71 -5.99 4.64
N PHE A 6 -7.45 -5.60 4.89
CA PHE A 6 -6.27 -6.44 4.57
C PHE A 6 -6.34 -7.79 5.28
N ARG A 7 -6.70 -7.78 6.56
CA ARG A 7 -6.83 -8.98 7.38
C ARG A 7 -7.92 -9.92 6.84
N ASP A 8 -9.07 -9.39 6.47
CA ASP A 8 -10.19 -10.19 5.96
C ASP A 8 -9.89 -10.78 4.58
N GLN A 9 -9.25 -10.02 3.69
CA GLN A 9 -8.77 -10.52 2.40
C GLN A 9 -7.69 -11.59 2.56
N THR A 10 -6.72 -11.39 3.46
CA THR A 10 -5.70 -12.39 3.78
C THR A 10 -6.35 -13.67 4.33
N ARG A 11 -7.37 -13.55 5.19
CA ARG A 11 -8.12 -14.71 5.68
C ARG A 11 -8.79 -15.46 4.54
N GLN A 12 -9.47 -14.77 3.63
CA GLN A 12 -10.12 -15.40 2.47
C GLN A 12 -9.11 -16.16 1.60
N ILE A 13 -7.93 -15.58 1.40
CA ILE A 13 -6.83 -16.20 0.66
C ILE A 13 -6.37 -17.49 1.36
N LEU A 14 -6.16 -17.45 2.67
CA LEU A 14 -5.76 -18.64 3.44
C LEU A 14 -6.85 -19.73 3.49
N GLU A 15 -8.12 -19.35 3.55
CA GLU A 15 -9.25 -20.29 3.48
C GLU A 15 -9.30 -21.00 2.12
N ASN A 16 -9.06 -20.28 1.03
CA ASN A 16 -8.98 -20.87 -0.31
C ASN A 16 -7.81 -21.87 -0.41
N LEU A 17 -6.64 -21.51 0.12
CA LEU A 17 -5.49 -22.41 0.19
C LEU A 17 -5.86 -23.72 0.90
N LEU A 18 -6.47 -23.64 2.09
CA LEU A 18 -6.88 -24.83 2.86
C LEU A 18 -7.88 -25.71 2.11
N ASN A 19 -8.79 -25.11 1.34
CA ASN A 19 -9.78 -25.82 0.54
C ASN A 19 -9.22 -26.48 -0.73
N GLU A 20 -8.14 -25.92 -1.28
CA GLU A 20 -7.46 -26.40 -2.50
C GLU A 20 -6.31 -27.37 -2.20
N THR A 21 -5.77 -27.35 -0.98
CA THR A 21 -4.67 -28.21 -0.51
C THR A 21 -4.87 -29.72 -0.77
N PRO A 22 -6.09 -30.31 -0.75
CA PRO A 22 -6.28 -31.72 -1.08
C PRO A 22 -6.18 -32.05 -2.59
N LYS A 23 -6.16 -31.05 -3.47
CA LYS A 23 -6.40 -31.20 -4.92
C LYS A 23 -5.19 -30.89 -5.81
N ALA A 24 -4.13 -30.29 -5.28
CA ALA A 24 -2.95 -29.87 -6.04
C ALA A 24 -1.64 -30.04 -5.25
N ASP A 25 -0.50 -29.85 -5.91
CA ASP A 25 0.82 -29.88 -5.26
C ASP A 25 0.91 -28.75 -4.23
N ARG A 26 1.23 -29.14 -2.99
CA ARG A 26 1.29 -28.21 -1.85
C ARG A 26 2.37 -27.15 -2.01
N SER A 27 3.50 -27.48 -2.64
CA SER A 27 4.59 -26.52 -2.80
C SER A 27 4.18 -25.39 -3.75
N GLU A 28 3.60 -25.76 -4.89
CA GLU A 28 3.14 -24.81 -5.90
C GLU A 28 2.00 -23.92 -5.36
N LEU A 29 1.07 -24.50 -4.60
CA LEU A 29 0.03 -23.73 -3.92
C LEU A 29 0.62 -22.72 -2.93
N ILE A 30 1.58 -23.13 -2.09
CA ILE A 30 2.21 -22.22 -1.12
C ILE A 30 2.88 -21.05 -1.84
N ASP A 31 3.59 -21.29 -2.95
CA ASP A 31 4.27 -20.23 -3.69
C ASP A 31 3.28 -19.23 -4.30
N VAL A 32 2.22 -19.72 -4.96
CA VAL A 32 1.17 -18.89 -5.56
C VAL A 32 0.47 -18.03 -4.52
N TYR A 33 0.08 -18.63 -3.39
CA TYR A 33 -0.63 -17.94 -2.32
C TYR A 33 0.27 -16.95 -1.56
N THR A 34 1.56 -17.27 -1.40
CA THR A 34 2.55 -16.35 -0.83
C THR A 34 2.70 -15.10 -1.71
N GLU A 35 2.82 -15.29 -3.03
CA GLU A 35 2.88 -14.18 -3.99
C GLU A 35 1.60 -13.33 -3.96
N LEU A 36 0.43 -13.97 -3.83
CA LEU A 36 -0.85 -13.27 -3.74
C LEU A 36 -0.93 -12.37 -2.49
N ILE A 37 -0.50 -12.88 -1.33
CA ILE A 37 -0.46 -12.11 -0.07
C ILE A 37 0.57 -10.97 -0.17
N ALA A 38 1.73 -11.22 -0.78
CA ALA A 38 2.76 -10.19 -0.95
C ALA A 38 2.25 -9.03 -1.81
N ARG A 39 1.56 -9.32 -2.92
CA ARG A 39 0.91 -8.30 -3.76
C ARG A 39 -0.18 -7.54 -3.02
N LEU A 40 -1.00 -8.25 -2.26
CA LEU A 40 -2.04 -7.62 -1.45
C LEU A 40 -1.43 -6.64 -0.44
N HIS A 41 -0.38 -7.07 0.27
CA HIS A 41 0.34 -6.21 1.22
C HIS A 41 0.93 -4.97 0.54
N ALA A 42 1.56 -5.13 -0.63
CA ALA A 42 2.09 -4.01 -1.40
C ALA A 42 1.00 -3.01 -1.81
N ALA A 43 -0.15 -3.49 -2.31
CA ALA A 43 -1.27 -2.65 -2.71
C ALA A 43 -1.86 -1.87 -1.53
N GLU A 44 -2.07 -2.53 -0.39
CA GLU A 44 -2.62 -1.89 0.82
C GLU A 44 -1.64 -0.88 1.42
N ALA A 45 -0.35 -1.21 1.47
CA ALA A 45 0.69 -0.26 1.89
C ALA A 45 0.73 0.97 0.97
N HIS A 46 0.59 0.77 -0.34
CA HIS A 46 0.50 1.83 -1.35
C HIS A 46 -0.70 2.75 -1.10
N GLN A 47 -1.86 2.15 -0.83
CA GLN A 47 -3.07 2.92 -0.57
C GLN A 47 -2.97 3.73 0.72
N LEU A 48 -2.48 3.13 1.82
CA LEU A 48 -2.29 3.84 3.09
C LEU A 48 -1.33 5.02 2.95
N LEU A 49 -0.24 4.85 2.20
CA LEU A 49 0.73 5.93 2.00
C LEU A 49 0.13 7.08 1.19
N ASN A 50 -0.68 6.77 0.17
CA ASN A 50 -1.42 7.77 -0.59
C ASN A 50 -2.44 8.53 0.28
N GLU A 51 -3.14 7.84 1.20
CA GLU A 51 -4.04 8.48 2.16
C GLU A 51 -3.28 9.46 3.08
N VAL A 52 -2.10 9.07 3.58
CA VAL A 52 -1.25 9.93 4.41
C VAL A 52 -0.74 11.14 3.63
N ILE A 53 -0.28 10.96 2.39
CA ILE A 53 0.16 12.05 1.51
C ILE A 53 -0.99 13.02 1.24
N ALA A 54 -2.21 12.50 0.99
CA ALA A 54 -3.38 13.32 0.74
C ALA A 54 -3.81 14.13 1.98
N ASP A 55 -3.77 13.54 3.18
CA ASP A 55 -4.06 14.26 4.44
C ASP A 55 -2.99 15.33 4.71
N ALA A 56 -1.71 14.99 4.54
CA ALA A 56 -0.61 15.95 4.68
C ALA A 56 -0.79 17.14 3.72
N ARG A 57 -1.16 16.88 2.46
CA ARG A 57 -1.47 17.92 1.47
C ARG A 57 -2.64 18.79 1.92
N THR A 58 -3.75 18.19 2.33
CA THR A 58 -4.95 18.92 2.77
C THR A 58 -4.63 19.84 3.96
N ARG A 59 -3.85 19.37 4.93
CA ARG A 59 -3.41 20.17 6.09
C ARG A 59 -2.43 21.28 5.73
N LEU A 60 -1.54 21.01 4.78
CA LEU A 60 -0.61 22.02 4.28
C LEU A 60 -1.35 23.12 3.51
N ASP A 61 -2.26 22.74 2.62
CA ASP A 61 -3.09 23.67 1.85
C ASP A 61 -4.00 24.51 2.76
N ALA A 62 -4.61 23.91 3.78
CA ALA A 62 -5.43 24.60 4.76
C ALA A 62 -4.66 25.61 5.64
N ARG A 63 -3.34 25.47 5.76
CA ARG A 63 -2.49 26.37 6.56
C ARG A 63 -1.93 27.55 5.77
N LEU A 64 -2.19 27.70 4.46
CA LEU A 64 -1.37 28.59 3.62
C LEU A 64 -2.10 29.57 2.70
N SER A 65 -1.64 30.83 2.77
CA SER A 65 -1.61 31.86 1.74
C SER A 65 -0.41 32.80 2.00
N PRO A 66 0.22 33.47 1.00
CA PRO A 66 0.72 32.95 -0.27
C PRO A 66 2.28 33.04 -0.39
N ASP A 67 2.79 32.26 -1.35
CA ASP A 67 4.09 32.28 -2.04
C ASP A 67 5.30 31.46 -1.53
N PRO A 68 6.07 31.81 -0.48
CA PRO A 68 7.34 31.12 -0.22
C PRO A 68 7.19 29.65 0.19
N VAL A 69 6.08 29.32 0.87
CA VAL A 69 5.87 27.97 1.40
C VAL A 69 5.43 26.98 0.31
N ARG A 70 4.83 27.44 -0.80
CA ARG A 70 4.43 26.55 -1.91
C ARG A 70 5.65 25.89 -2.56
N GLN A 71 6.76 26.61 -2.68
CA GLN A 71 7.99 26.10 -3.29
C GLN A 71 8.66 25.04 -2.41
N THR A 72 8.69 25.25 -1.10
CA THR A 72 9.19 24.26 -0.13
C THR A 72 8.33 22.99 -0.11
N ILE A 73 7.01 23.12 -0.24
CA ILE A 73 6.10 21.98 -0.29
C ILE A 73 6.27 21.17 -1.57
N ALA A 74 6.40 21.81 -2.72
CA ALA A 74 6.70 21.10 -3.96
C ALA A 74 8.00 20.28 -3.83
N GLY A 75 9.02 20.82 -3.17
CA GLY A 75 10.25 20.09 -2.86
C GLY A 75 10.04 18.87 -1.97
N VAL A 76 9.24 18.99 -0.90
CA VAL A 76 8.91 17.85 -0.02
C VAL A 76 8.09 16.79 -0.76
N GLN A 77 7.15 17.22 -1.60
CA GLN A 77 6.32 16.32 -2.41
C GLN A 77 7.15 15.53 -3.40
N THR A 78 8.04 16.20 -4.15
CA THR A 78 8.97 15.53 -5.07
C THR A 78 9.88 14.56 -4.31
N THR A 79 10.38 14.95 -3.13
CA THR A 79 11.25 14.08 -2.33
C THR A 79 10.51 12.82 -1.85
N LEU A 80 9.25 12.94 -1.42
CA LEU A 80 8.44 11.78 -1.03
C LEU A 80 8.14 10.88 -2.22
N GLN A 81 7.85 11.46 -3.39
CA GLN A 81 7.63 10.72 -4.63
C GLN A 81 8.91 10.00 -5.10
N ASP A 82 10.08 10.64 -5.00
CA ASP A 82 11.35 10.05 -5.38
C ASP A 82 11.74 8.87 -4.46
N ILE A 83 11.53 9.02 -3.14
CA ILE A 83 11.71 7.93 -2.17
C ILE A 83 10.77 6.78 -2.49
N TRP A 84 9.53 7.09 -2.89
CA TRP A 84 8.53 6.10 -3.25
C TRP A 84 8.91 5.31 -4.50
N ASP A 85 9.28 6.00 -5.58
CA ASP A 85 9.71 5.37 -6.82
C ASP A 85 10.97 4.52 -6.63
N ALA A 86 11.84 4.89 -5.68
CA ALA A 86 13.05 4.14 -5.35
C ALA A 86 12.78 2.86 -4.55
N LEU A 87 11.71 2.81 -3.74
CA LEU A 87 11.33 1.63 -2.96
C LEU A 87 10.67 0.53 -3.80
N TRP A 88 10.15 0.89 -4.98
CA TRP A 88 9.36 -0.01 -5.83
C TRP A 88 9.96 -0.23 -7.24
N LYS A 89 11.24 0.13 -7.44
CA LYS A 89 12.06 -0.27 -8.60
C LYS A 89 12.74 -1.61 -8.35
#